data_AF-A0A833R298-F1
#
_entry.id   AF-A0A833R298-F1
#
_cell.length_a   1.000
_cell.length_b   1.000
_cell.length_c   1.000
_cell.angle_alpha   90.00
_cell.angle_beta   90.00
_cell.angle_gamma   90.00
#
_symmetry.space_group_name_H-M   'P 1'
#
loop_
_entity.id
_entity.type
_entity.pdbx_description
1 polymer ?
#
loop_
_entity_poly.entity_id
_entity_poly.type
_entity_poly.pdbx_seq_one_letter_code
_entity_poly.pdbx_strand_id
1 'polypeptide(L)'
;MGAHNKKSDMEISPSGTRQKRKLHGMFMFADWIDVLLMTLGTIGAVGDGCSTNCLLLFASELINSIGNANATGNNAHNFMKEVEKTCLYFVYLGIAVLVVAFMEGYCWSRTSERQVLRIRYMYLEAILRQEVGFFDSQEATTTEIIESISKDTSLIQEVLSEKVPLFLMHSSMFISGLIFSAYFSWRLSLVAFPLVILLIIPGPYIWKVPPLPLPQIPCRVLNSKFLGTASTWFDQDRLFIHC
;
A
#
# COMPACT_ATOMS: atom_id res chain seq x y z
N MET A 1 -13.36 -50.77 -38.06
CA MET A 1 -11.88 -50.73 -38.10
C MET A 1 -11.44 -49.28 -38.17
N GLY A 2 -10.69 -48.81 -37.15
CA GLY A 2 -9.83 -47.61 -37.16
C GLY A 2 -10.54 -46.25 -37.26
N ALA A 3 -10.86 -45.57 -36.15
CA ALA A 3 -9.95 -44.74 -35.35
C ALA A 3 -9.28 -43.61 -36.16
N HIS A 4 -9.71 -42.36 -35.96
CA HIS A 4 -8.79 -41.23 -35.80
C HIS A 4 -9.46 -40.10 -35.01
N ASN A 5 -9.09 -40.06 -33.75
CA ASN A 5 -9.27 -39.03 -32.75
C ASN A 5 -8.70 -37.69 -33.25
N LYS A 6 -9.52 -36.63 -33.29
CA LYS A 6 -9.05 -35.24 -33.43
C LYS A 6 -9.46 -34.45 -32.20
N LYS A 7 -8.74 -34.74 -31.13
CA LYS A 7 -8.33 -33.83 -30.05
C LYS A 7 -8.27 -32.38 -30.54
N SER A 8 -9.33 -31.61 -30.28
CA SER A 8 -9.26 -30.15 -30.28
C SER A 8 -8.67 -29.74 -28.94
N ASP A 9 -7.36 -29.88 -28.84
CA ASP A 9 -6.56 -29.17 -27.83
C ASP A 9 -6.85 -27.68 -28.02
N MET A 10 -7.58 -27.08 -27.07
CA MET A 10 -7.64 -25.64 -26.90
C MET A 10 -6.24 -25.21 -26.44
N GLU A 11 -5.37 -25.06 -27.41
CA GLU A 11 -4.04 -24.50 -27.25
C GLU A 11 -4.19 -23.07 -26.74
N ILE A 12 -3.78 -22.83 -25.50
CA ILE A 12 -3.42 -21.50 -25.02
C ILE A 12 -2.22 -21.07 -25.89
N SER A 13 -2.48 -20.36 -26.97
CA SER A 13 -1.44 -19.73 -27.79
C SER A 13 -0.82 -18.59 -26.99
N PRO A 14 0.49 -18.66 -26.66
CA PRO A 14 1.23 -17.51 -26.17
C PRO A 14 1.70 -16.72 -27.39
N SER A 15 0.82 -15.93 -27.98
CA SER A 15 1.20 -15.03 -29.07
C SER A 15 1.10 -13.58 -28.62
N GLY A 16 2.24 -13.09 -28.12
CA GLY A 16 2.54 -11.69 -28.08
C GLY A 16 2.47 -11.10 -29.49
N THR A 17 1.37 -10.42 -29.79
CA THR A 17 1.41 -9.14 -30.48
C THR A 17 0.69 -8.15 -29.60
N ARG A 18 1.48 -7.34 -28.88
CA ARG A 18 1.01 -6.25 -28.04
C ARG A 18 0.44 -5.17 -28.95
N GLN A 19 -0.72 -5.44 -29.54
CA GLN A 19 -1.50 -4.42 -30.22
C GLN A 19 -1.85 -3.41 -29.14
N LYS A 20 -1.24 -2.22 -29.22
CA LYS A 20 -1.61 -1.04 -28.45
C LYS A 20 -3.04 -0.67 -28.83
N ARG A 21 -4.03 -1.44 -28.36
CA ARG A 21 -5.39 -0.93 -28.23
C ARG A 21 -5.24 0.30 -27.35
N LYS A 22 -5.62 1.46 -27.89
CA LYS A 22 -5.71 2.71 -27.14
C LYS A 22 -6.34 2.39 -25.78
N LEU A 23 -5.58 2.58 -24.72
CA LEU A 23 -5.99 2.38 -23.31
C LEU A 23 -7.30 3.11 -22.97
N HIS A 24 -7.67 4.12 -23.78
CA HIS A 24 -8.88 4.91 -23.62
C HIS A 24 -10.17 4.24 -24.12
N GLY A 25 -10.11 3.15 -24.90
CA GLY A 25 -11.29 2.44 -25.41
C GLY A 25 -11.92 1.47 -24.40
N MET A 26 -11.17 1.08 -23.36
CA MET A 26 -11.60 0.13 -22.32
C MET A 26 -12.20 0.84 -21.09
N PHE A 27 -11.95 2.15 -20.95
CA PHE A 27 -12.59 3.00 -19.94
C PHE A 27 -13.91 3.62 -20.41
N MET A 28 -14.35 3.38 -21.65
CA MET A 28 -15.60 3.99 -22.16
C MET A 28 -16.88 3.36 -21.59
N PHE A 29 -16.74 2.25 -20.86
CA PHE A 29 -17.79 1.62 -20.06
C PHE A 29 -17.39 1.47 -18.58
N ALA A 30 -16.35 2.19 -18.14
CA ALA A 30 -16.12 2.37 -16.71
C ALA A 30 -17.11 3.43 -16.21
N ASP A 31 -17.99 3.05 -15.28
CA ASP A 31 -18.93 3.98 -14.66
C ASP A 31 -18.19 5.24 -14.21
N TRP A 32 -18.70 6.40 -14.60
CA TRP A 32 -18.21 7.71 -14.17
C TRP A 32 -18.08 7.80 -12.64
N ILE A 33 -18.90 7.04 -11.94
CA ILE A 33 -18.92 6.93 -10.49
C ILE A 33 -17.65 6.24 -9.98
N ASP A 34 -17.23 5.11 -10.55
CA ASP A 34 -16.02 4.40 -10.10
C ASP A 34 -14.75 5.20 -10.37
N VAL A 35 -14.70 5.90 -11.51
CA VAL A 35 -13.58 6.82 -11.81
C VAL A 35 -13.55 7.98 -10.82
N LEU A 36 -14.71 8.57 -10.49
CA LEU A 36 -14.79 9.65 -9.52
C LEU A 36 -14.36 9.18 -8.13
N LEU A 37 -14.79 7.99 -7.69
CA LEU A 37 -14.32 7.40 -6.45
C LEU A 37 -12.80 7.18 -6.46
N MET A 38 -12.24 6.59 -7.52
CA MET A 38 -10.79 6.39 -7.60
C MET A 38 -10.03 7.72 -7.51
N THR A 39 -10.49 8.78 -8.18
CA THR A 39 -9.84 10.10 -8.09
C THR A 39 -9.91 10.70 -6.70
N LEU A 40 -11.07 10.64 -6.02
CA LEU A 40 -11.20 11.11 -4.63
C LEU A 40 -10.31 10.32 -3.67
N GLY A 41 -10.25 8.99 -3.83
CA GLY A 41 -9.37 8.11 -3.05
C GLY A 41 -7.90 8.45 -3.26
N THR A 42 -7.47 8.76 -4.48
CA THR A 42 -6.07 9.18 -4.74
C THR A 42 -5.74 10.53 -4.13
N ILE A 43 -6.68 11.48 -4.12
CA ILE A 43 -6.48 12.79 -3.47
C ILE A 43 -6.39 12.60 -1.95
N GLY A 44 -7.20 11.69 -1.40
CA GLY A 44 -7.13 11.24 -0.01
C GLY A 44 -5.73 10.71 0.34
N ALA A 45 -5.26 9.71 -0.41
CA ALA A 45 -3.93 9.10 -0.23
C ALA A 45 -2.77 10.09 -0.29
N VAL A 46 -2.86 11.07 -1.20
CA VAL A 46 -1.84 12.13 -1.29
C VAL A 46 -1.86 13.01 -0.05
N GLY A 47 -3.06 13.40 0.40
CA GLY A 47 -3.24 14.20 1.61
C GLY A 47 -2.75 13.49 2.86
N ASP A 48 -3.04 12.20 3.01
CA ASP A 48 -2.59 11.39 4.15
C ASP A 48 -1.06 11.26 4.18
N GLY A 49 -0.44 10.89 3.06
CA GLY A 49 1.03 10.81 2.97
C GLY A 49 1.75 12.16 3.17
N CYS A 50 1.12 13.28 2.82
CA CYS A 50 1.64 14.61 3.07
C CYS A 50 1.50 15.03 4.55
N SER A 51 0.46 14.56 5.22
CA SER A 51 0.15 14.94 6.60
C SER A 51 1.28 14.62 7.58
N THR A 52 1.95 13.48 7.41
CA THR A 52 3.10 13.07 8.25
C THR A 52 4.26 14.06 8.15
N ASN A 53 4.53 14.60 6.95
CA ASN A 53 5.55 15.63 6.76
C ASN A 53 5.10 16.99 7.32
N CYS A 54 3.80 17.30 7.22
CA CYS A 54 3.23 18.52 7.79
C CYS A 54 3.29 18.50 9.34
N LEU A 55 3.07 17.33 9.95
CA LEU A 55 3.19 17.15 11.39
C LEU A 55 4.62 17.44 11.88
N LEU A 56 5.65 16.98 11.15
CA LEU A 56 7.05 17.27 11.45
C LEU A 56 7.36 18.77 11.41
N LEU A 57 6.74 19.51 10.50
CA LEU A 57 6.87 20.97 10.40
C LEU A 57 6.33 21.67 11.65
N PHE A 58 5.08 21.40 12.01
CA PHE A 58 4.46 21.99 13.20
C PHE A 58 5.19 21.59 14.48
N ALA A 59 5.69 20.36 14.57
CA ALA A 59 6.52 19.93 15.68
C ALA A 59 7.84 20.70 15.76
N SER A 60 8.45 21.00 14.60
CA SER A 60 9.69 21.80 14.54
C SER A 60 9.47 23.23 15.01
N GLU A 61 8.34 23.85 14.64
CA GLU A 61 7.96 25.20 15.11
C GLU A 61 7.71 25.23 16.62
N LEU A 62 7.02 24.21 17.16
CA LEU A 62 6.85 24.05 18.61
C LEU A 62 8.19 23.98 19.35
N ILE A 63 9.09 23.12 18.90
CA ILE A 63 10.41 22.93 19.52
C ILE A 63 11.21 24.24 19.45
N ASN A 64 11.15 24.94 18.32
CA ASN A 64 11.84 26.22 18.15
C ASN A 64 11.25 27.32 19.07
N SER A 65 9.93 27.34 19.26
CA SER A 65 9.26 28.26 20.19
C SER A 65 9.67 28.01 21.64
N ILE A 66 9.74 26.74 22.06
CA ILE A 66 10.22 26.34 23.40
C ILE A 66 11.70 26.71 23.59
N GLY A 67 12.55 26.46 22.58
CA GLY A 67 13.96 26.81 22.63
C GLY A 67 14.20 28.32 22.78
N ASN A 68 13.45 29.13 22.04
CA ASN A 68 13.56 30.58 22.10
C ASN A 68 13.01 31.17 23.42
N ALA A 69 11.98 30.56 24.00
CA ALA A 69 11.43 30.94 25.30
C ALA A 69 12.44 30.75 26.44
N ASN A 70 13.18 29.65 26.44
CA ASN A 70 14.21 29.37 27.43
C ASN A 70 15.43 30.29 27.29
N ALA A 71 15.80 30.67 26.06
CA ALA A 71 16.97 31.51 25.79
C ALA A 71 16.76 33.00 26.11
N THR A 72 15.54 33.52 25.92
CA THR A 72 15.29 34.98 25.98
C THR A 72 14.75 35.45 27.34
N GLY A 73 14.36 34.55 28.26
CA GLY A 73 13.82 34.94 29.57
C GLY A 73 12.57 35.82 29.50
N ASN A 74 11.87 35.80 28.36
CA ASN A 74 10.71 36.65 28.10
C ASN A 74 9.52 36.22 28.96
N ASN A 75 8.73 37.21 29.39
CA ASN A 75 7.51 37.09 30.20
C ASN A 75 6.73 35.79 29.93
N ALA A 76 6.62 34.93 30.95
CA ALA A 76 5.95 33.62 30.87
C ALA A 76 4.55 33.68 30.23
N HIS A 77 3.86 34.81 30.38
CA HIS A 77 2.55 35.05 29.80
C HIS A 77 2.52 35.04 28.25
N ASN A 78 3.58 35.50 27.58
CA ASN A 78 3.64 35.52 26.11
C ASN A 78 3.95 34.13 25.55
N PHE A 79 4.77 33.35 26.25
CA PHE A 79 5.09 31.97 25.89
C PHE A 79 3.85 31.08 25.94
N MET A 80 3.06 31.16 27.02
CA MET A 80 1.85 30.33 27.18
C MET A 80 0.84 30.59 26.06
N LYS A 81 0.70 31.84 25.59
CA LYS A 81 -0.18 32.18 24.46
C LYS A 81 0.29 31.60 23.13
N GLU A 82 1.60 31.57 22.88
CA GLU A 82 2.15 30.99 21.65
C GLU A 82 1.95 29.47 21.63
N VAL A 83 2.22 28.79 22.75
CA VAL A 83 2.02 27.34 22.90
C VAL A 83 0.54 26.96 22.76
N GLU A 84 -0.37 27.74 23.36
CA GLU A 84 -1.81 27.55 23.22
C GLU A 84 -2.25 27.62 21.75
N LYS A 85 -1.76 28.62 21.01
CA LYS A 85 -2.06 28.79 19.59
C LYS A 85 -1.55 27.62 18.76
N THR A 86 -0.33 27.15 19.01
CA THR A 86 0.24 26.02 18.26
C THR A 86 -0.50 24.72 18.59
N CYS A 87 -0.90 24.51 19.84
CA CYS A 87 -1.72 23.35 20.23
C CYS A 87 -3.06 23.33 19.46
N LEU A 88 -3.73 24.49 19.29
CA LEU A 88 -4.95 24.58 18.48
C LEU A 88 -4.71 24.19 17.01
N TYR A 89 -3.58 24.59 16.41
CA TYR A 89 -3.24 24.17 15.04
C TYR A 89 -3.04 22.66 14.93
N PHE A 90 -2.44 22.00 15.93
CA PHE A 90 -2.33 20.54 15.97
C PHE A 90 -3.70 19.85 15.98
N VAL A 91 -4.67 20.39 16.73
CA VAL A 91 -6.03 19.84 16.76
C VAL A 91 -6.70 19.98 15.40
N TYR A 92 -6.60 21.14 14.75
CA TYR A 92 -7.15 21.34 13.40
C TYR A 92 -6.50 20.42 12.36
N LEU A 93 -5.19 20.22 12.44
CA LEU A 93 -4.47 19.29 11.58
C LEU A 93 -5.00 17.86 11.79
N GLY A 94 -5.11 17.39 13.03
CA GLY A 94 -5.59 16.04 13.34
C GLY A 94 -7.00 15.76 12.81
N ILE A 95 -7.91 16.73 12.92
CA ILE A 95 -9.26 16.61 12.33
C ILE A 95 -9.19 16.53 10.80
N ALA A 96 -8.34 17.32 10.16
CA ALA A 96 -8.17 17.28 8.71
C ALA A 96 -7.62 15.93 8.24
N VAL A 97 -6.60 15.38 8.91
CA VAL A 97 -6.02 14.07 8.59
C VAL A 97 -7.06 12.97 8.75
N LEU A 98 -7.84 12.99 9.83
CA LEU A 98 -8.90 12.00 10.07
C LEU A 98 -9.90 11.99 8.90
N VAL A 99 -10.34 13.15 8.43
CA VAL A 99 -11.30 13.25 7.32
C VAL A 99 -10.68 12.72 6.02
N VAL A 100 -9.42 13.05 5.76
CA VAL A 100 -8.69 12.64 4.54
C VAL A 100 -8.44 11.13 4.52
N ALA A 101 -7.91 10.57 5.61
CA ALA A 101 -7.66 9.14 5.76
C ALA A 101 -8.96 8.32 5.72
N PHE A 102 -10.02 8.81 6.36
CA PHE A 102 -11.33 8.15 6.30
C PHE A 102 -11.90 8.16 4.88
N MET A 103 -11.81 9.29 4.18
CA MET A 103 -12.24 9.40 2.79
C MET A 103 -11.46 8.46 1.87
N GLU A 104 -10.14 8.39 2.01
CA GLU A 104 -9.29 7.46 1.28
C GLU A 104 -9.74 6.02 1.49
N GLY A 105 -9.76 5.55 2.73
CA GLY A 105 -10.08 4.16 3.06
C GLY A 105 -11.50 3.76 2.61
N TYR A 106 -12.49 4.64 2.86
CA TYR A 106 -13.86 4.40 2.42
C TYR A 106 -13.95 4.29 0.90
N CYS A 107 -13.28 5.18 0.17
CA CYS A 107 -13.40 5.26 -1.27
C CYS A 107 -12.72 4.08 -1.99
N TRP A 108 -11.55 3.66 -1.51
CA TRP A 108 -10.86 2.47 -2.01
C TRP A 108 -11.59 1.17 -1.67
N SER A 109 -12.14 1.06 -0.46
CA SER A 109 -12.96 -0.09 -0.06
C SER A 109 -14.23 -0.23 -0.92
N ARG A 110 -14.96 0.88 -1.14
CA ARG A 110 -16.16 0.85 -2.01
C ARG A 110 -15.82 0.54 -3.46
N THR A 111 -14.70 1.03 -3.95
CA THR A 111 -14.24 0.73 -5.32
C THR A 111 -13.89 -0.75 -5.47
N SER A 112 -13.18 -1.35 -4.50
CA SER A 112 -12.79 -2.77 -4.57
C SER A 112 -14.00 -3.70 -4.58
N GLU A 113 -15.01 -3.43 -3.74
CA GLU A 113 -16.27 -4.19 -3.71
C GLU A 113 -16.96 -4.20 -5.08
N ARG A 114 -17.09 -3.03 -5.71
CA ARG A 114 -17.76 -2.90 -7.00
C ARG A 114 -17.03 -3.63 -8.12
N GLN A 115 -15.71 -3.52 -8.17
CA GLN A 115 -14.90 -4.20 -9.19
C GLN A 115 -15.01 -5.72 -9.05
N VAL A 116 -14.94 -6.23 -7.82
CA VAL A 116 -15.04 -7.66 -7.53
C VAL A 116 -16.42 -8.21 -7.87
N LEU A 117 -17.49 -7.50 -7.51
CA LEU A 117 -18.85 -7.89 -7.85
C LEU A 117 -19.09 -7.93 -9.36
N ARG A 118 -18.56 -6.96 -10.12
CA ARG A 118 -18.63 -6.94 -11.58
C ARG A 118 -17.91 -8.15 -12.20
N ILE A 119 -16.72 -8.49 -11.71
CA ILE A 119 -15.98 -9.68 -12.19
C ILE A 119 -16.78 -10.96 -11.93
N ARG A 120 -17.34 -11.12 -10.71
CA ARG A 120 -18.16 -12.28 -10.36
C ARG A 120 -19.43 -12.38 -11.20
N TYR A 121 -20.08 -11.25 -11.51
CA TYR A 121 -21.26 -11.21 -12.37
C TYR A 121 -20.95 -11.67 -13.81
N MET A 122 -19.93 -11.08 -14.44
CA MET A 122 -19.52 -11.46 -15.81
C MET A 122 -19.10 -12.92 -15.89
N TYR A 123 -18.46 -13.43 -14.84
CA TYR A 123 -18.07 -14.83 -14.75
C TYR A 123 -19.29 -15.77 -14.71
N LEU A 124 -20.27 -15.50 -13.82
CA LEU A 124 -21.48 -16.30 -13.73
C LEU A 124 -22.27 -16.25 -15.05
N GLU A 125 -22.36 -15.08 -15.68
CA GLU A 125 -23.00 -14.93 -16.98
C GLU A 125 -22.31 -15.79 -18.06
N ALA A 126 -20.98 -15.82 -18.08
CA ALA A 126 -20.22 -16.65 -19.03
C ALA A 126 -20.47 -18.15 -18.81
N ILE A 127 -20.51 -18.61 -17.55
CA ILE A 127 -20.81 -20.01 -17.23
C ILE A 127 -22.23 -20.40 -17.67
N LEU A 128 -23.23 -19.55 -17.41
CA LEU A 128 -24.63 -19.82 -17.76
C LEU A 128 -24.88 -19.87 -19.27
N ARG A 129 -24.01 -19.26 -20.08
CA ARG A 129 -24.07 -19.31 -21.55
C ARG A 129 -23.37 -20.53 -22.16
N GLN A 130 -22.66 -21.32 -21.35
CA GLN A 130 -21.92 -22.50 -21.80
C GLN A 130 -22.88 -23.67 -22.08
N GLU A 131 -22.64 -24.44 -23.15
CA GLU A 131 -23.46 -25.57 -23.56
C GLU A 131 -23.38 -26.78 -22.61
N VAL A 132 -24.50 -27.51 -22.44
CA VAL A 132 -24.65 -28.62 -21.48
C VAL A 132 -23.65 -29.76 -21.69
N GLY A 133 -23.18 -29.97 -22.93
CA GLY A 133 -22.17 -30.99 -23.25
C GLY A 133 -20.77 -30.69 -22.68
N PHE A 134 -20.46 -29.43 -22.36
CA PHE A 134 -19.21 -29.04 -21.71
C PHE A 134 -19.17 -29.49 -20.24
N PHE A 135 -20.31 -29.40 -19.54
CA PHE A 135 -20.44 -29.78 -18.13
C PHE A 135 -20.33 -31.29 -17.92
N ASP A 136 -20.82 -32.10 -18.86
CA ASP A 136 -20.76 -33.57 -18.80
C ASP A 136 -19.34 -34.10 -19.04
N SER A 137 -18.50 -33.35 -19.77
CA SER A 137 -17.09 -33.70 -20.01
C SER A 137 -16.14 -33.27 -18.88
N GLN A 138 -16.60 -32.44 -17.94
CA GLN A 138 -15.83 -31.89 -16.82
C GLN A 138 -16.43 -32.31 -15.46
N GLU A 139 -16.47 -33.62 -15.20
CA GLU A 139 -16.96 -34.15 -13.91
C GLU A 139 -16.09 -33.74 -12.70
N ALA A 140 -14.88 -33.18 -12.91
CA ALA A 140 -13.99 -32.73 -11.85
C ALA A 140 -13.50 -31.27 -11.95
N THR A 141 -13.71 -30.59 -13.08
CA THR A 141 -13.00 -29.32 -13.37
C THR A 141 -13.85 -28.07 -13.17
N THR A 142 -15.18 -28.14 -13.33
CA THR A 142 -16.05 -26.95 -13.21
C THR A 142 -16.03 -26.36 -11.81
N THR A 143 -16.11 -27.21 -10.78
CA THR A 143 -16.09 -26.77 -9.36
C THR A 143 -14.74 -26.17 -8.98
N GLU A 144 -13.64 -26.79 -9.43
CA GLU A 144 -12.27 -26.29 -9.21
C GLU A 144 -12.07 -24.89 -9.83
N ILE A 145 -12.62 -24.66 -11.03
CA ILE A 145 -12.54 -23.36 -11.71
C ILE A 145 -13.33 -22.28 -10.94
N ILE A 146 -14.52 -22.60 -10.43
CA ILE A 146 -15.32 -21.68 -9.61
C ILE A 146 -14.59 -21.32 -8.32
N GLU A 147 -13.98 -22.29 -7.65
CA GLU A 147 -13.19 -22.06 -6.44
C GLU A 147 -11.96 -21.19 -6.73
N SER A 148 -11.22 -21.47 -7.80
CA SER A 148 -10.06 -20.66 -8.21
C SER A 148 -10.46 -19.21 -8.46
N ILE A 149 -11.57 -18.96 -9.15
CA ILE A 149 -12.01 -17.60 -9.45
C ILE A 149 -12.50 -16.86 -8.20
N SER A 150 -13.17 -17.55 -7.28
CA SER A 150 -13.53 -16.98 -5.98
C SER A 150 -12.29 -16.57 -5.18
N LYS A 151 -11.25 -17.42 -5.19
CA LYS A 151 -9.95 -17.12 -4.57
C LYS A 151 -9.27 -15.94 -5.24
N ASP A 152 -9.17 -15.93 -6.57
CA ASP A 152 -8.52 -14.87 -7.34
C ASP A 152 -9.23 -13.52 -7.14
N THR A 153 -10.56 -13.51 -7.16
CA THR A 153 -11.34 -12.29 -6.90
C THR A 153 -11.16 -11.76 -5.48
N SER A 154 -11.02 -12.65 -4.50
CA SER A 154 -10.76 -12.26 -3.10
C SER A 154 -9.36 -11.66 -2.94
N LEU A 155 -8.35 -12.25 -3.60
CA LEU A 155 -6.99 -11.68 -3.64
C LEU A 155 -6.98 -10.30 -4.32
N ILE A 156 -7.71 -10.14 -5.41
CA ILE A 156 -7.85 -8.84 -6.08
C ILE A 156 -8.49 -7.83 -5.14
N GLN A 157 -9.53 -8.21 -4.39
CA GLN A 157 -10.19 -7.33 -3.43
C GLN A 157 -9.22 -6.82 -2.36
N GLU A 158 -8.44 -7.71 -1.76
CA GLU A 158 -7.43 -7.39 -0.74
C GLU A 158 -6.38 -6.42 -1.30
N VAL A 159 -5.86 -6.73 -2.48
CA VAL A 159 -4.86 -5.87 -3.14
C VAL A 159 -5.42 -4.49 -3.42
N LEU A 160 -6.64 -4.38 -3.96
CA LEU A 160 -7.22 -3.10 -4.36
C LEU A 160 -7.65 -2.23 -3.16
N SER A 161 -8.12 -2.85 -2.07
CA SER A 161 -8.59 -2.13 -0.89
C SER A 161 -7.51 -1.77 0.11
N GLU A 162 -6.43 -2.56 0.18
CA GLU A 162 -5.38 -2.36 1.19
C GLU A 162 -4.04 -1.99 0.54
N LYS A 163 -3.55 -2.79 -0.41
CA LYS A 163 -2.19 -2.63 -0.94
C LYS A 163 -2.03 -1.42 -1.86
N VAL A 164 -3.05 -1.14 -2.69
CA VAL A 164 -3.05 0.02 -3.60
C VAL A 164 -3.04 1.37 -2.86
N PRO A 165 -3.95 1.65 -1.91
CA PRO A 165 -3.91 2.90 -1.16
C PRO A 165 -2.60 3.06 -0.39
N LEU A 166 -2.13 2.02 0.31
CA LEU A 166 -0.84 2.06 1.02
C LEU A 166 0.33 2.40 0.08
N PHE A 167 0.37 1.80 -1.11
CA PHE A 167 1.40 2.12 -2.11
C PHE A 167 1.36 3.60 -2.53
N LEU A 168 0.16 4.16 -2.73
CA LEU A 168 -0.01 5.57 -3.09
C LEU A 168 0.38 6.50 -1.93
N MET A 169 -0.05 6.19 -0.71
CA MET A 169 0.29 6.92 0.51
C MET A 169 1.82 6.97 0.70
N HIS A 170 2.50 5.82 0.64
CA HIS A 170 3.96 5.76 0.77
C HIS A 170 4.69 6.48 -0.36
N SER A 171 4.17 6.40 -1.60
CA SER A 171 4.72 7.14 -2.73
C SER A 171 4.60 8.66 -2.51
N SER A 172 3.45 9.13 -2.02
CA SER A 172 3.21 10.54 -1.69
C SER A 172 4.12 11.00 -0.54
N MET A 173 4.22 10.20 0.52
CA MET A 173 5.07 10.48 1.68
C MET A 173 6.54 10.59 1.28
N PHE A 174 7.01 9.72 0.39
CA PHE A 174 8.37 9.77 -0.14
C PHE A 174 8.61 11.07 -0.92
N ILE A 175 7.72 11.43 -1.85
CA ILE A 175 7.85 12.64 -2.67
C ILE A 175 7.81 13.90 -1.78
N SER A 176 6.83 14.00 -0.90
CA SER A 176 6.69 15.13 0.03
C SER A 176 7.87 15.23 1.01
N GLY A 177 8.39 14.10 1.49
CA GLY A 177 9.59 14.05 2.34
C GLY A 177 10.86 14.50 1.62
N LEU A 178 11.05 14.15 0.34
CA LEU A 178 12.18 14.65 -0.46
C LEU A 178 12.12 16.17 -0.63
N ILE A 179 10.94 16.69 -0.96
CA ILE A 179 10.69 18.13 -1.08
C ILE A 179 10.97 18.82 0.26
N PHE A 180 10.45 18.26 1.35
CA PHE A 180 10.62 18.80 2.69
C PHE A 180 12.09 18.84 3.14
N SER A 181 12.82 17.75 2.91
CA SER A 181 14.26 17.64 3.20
C SER A 181 15.08 18.68 2.45
N ALA A 182 14.76 18.92 1.17
CA ALA A 182 15.43 19.93 0.37
C ALA A 182 15.17 21.36 0.87
N TYR A 183 13.95 21.65 1.35
CA TYR A 183 13.58 22.97 1.88
C TYR A 183 14.29 23.31 3.20
N PHE A 184 14.37 22.38 4.16
CA PHE A 184 14.95 22.69 5.48
C PHE A 184 16.45 22.97 5.42
N SER A 185 17.19 22.13 4.69
CA SER A 185 18.63 22.29 4.53
C SER A 185 19.14 21.43 3.39
N TRP A 186 19.45 22.08 2.26
CA TRP A 186 20.05 21.41 1.10
C TRP A 186 21.33 20.63 1.47
N ARG A 187 22.07 21.08 2.50
CA ARG A 187 23.28 20.41 3.01
C ARG A 187 22.99 19.08 3.71
N LEU A 188 21.92 19.00 4.51
CA LEU A 188 21.54 17.76 5.22
C LEU A 188 20.96 16.74 4.24
N SER A 189 20.18 17.21 3.27
CA SER A 189 19.60 16.36 2.23
C SER A 189 20.67 15.65 1.40
N LEU A 190 21.71 16.38 0.96
CA LEU A 190 22.83 15.81 0.18
C LEU A 190 23.59 14.69 0.92
N VAL A 191 23.67 14.75 2.25
CA VAL A 191 24.32 13.72 3.06
C VAL A 191 23.41 12.51 3.27
N ALA A 192 22.09 12.70 3.30
CA ALA A 192 21.13 11.63 3.50
C ALA A 192 20.98 10.69 2.29
N PHE A 193 21.06 11.21 1.05
CA PHE A 193 20.94 10.39 -0.16
C PHE A 193 21.91 9.19 -0.24
N PRO A 194 23.24 9.35 -0.06
CA PRO A 194 24.16 8.22 -0.11
C PRO A 194 23.92 7.21 1.02
N LEU A 195 23.48 7.66 2.21
CA LEU A 195 23.13 6.77 3.31
C LEU A 195 21.92 5.90 2.98
N VAL A 196 20.88 6.47 2.35
CA VAL A 196 19.70 5.72 1.90
C VAL A 196 20.10 4.68 0.85
N ILE A 197 20.94 5.05 -0.13
CA ILE A 197 21.43 4.11 -1.15
C ILE A 197 22.22 2.97 -0.50
N LEU A 198 23.11 3.27 0.46
CA LEU A 198 23.89 2.27 1.19
C LEU A 198 23.01 1.27 1.97
N LEU A 199 21.86 1.72 2.48
CA LEU A 199 20.90 0.89 3.23
C LEU A 199 20.03 0.02 2.31
N ILE A 200 19.77 0.44 1.07
CA ILE A 200 19.00 -0.35 0.09
C ILE A 200 19.81 -1.55 -0.43
N ILE A 201 21.13 -1.39 -0.55
CA ILE A 201 22.07 -2.39 -1.07
C ILE A 201 21.98 -3.79 -0.39
N PRO A 202 21.91 -3.95 0.95
CA PRO A 202 21.81 -5.27 1.59
C PRO A 202 20.50 -6.04 1.30
N GLY A 203 19.41 -5.36 0.93
CA GLY A 203 18.11 -6.00 0.67
C GLY A 203 18.15 -7.08 -0.43
N PRO A 204 18.56 -6.76 -1.67
CA PRO A 204 18.67 -7.76 -2.73
C PRO A 204 19.72 -8.83 -2.44
N TYR A 205 20.75 -8.52 -1.64
CA TYR A 205 21.75 -9.51 -1.24
C TYR A 205 21.17 -10.55 -0.29
N ILE A 206 20.35 -10.16 0.69
CA ILE A 206 19.71 -11.12 1.61
C ILE A 206 18.72 -12.04 0.88
N TRP A 207 17.99 -11.52 -0.12
CA TRP A 207 17.04 -12.33 -0.91
C TRP A 207 17.75 -13.34 -1.84
N LYS A 208 18.98 -12.99 -2.28
CA LYS A 208 19.80 -13.87 -3.12
C LYS A 208 20.51 -14.95 -2.32
N VAL A 209 20.73 -14.75 -1.01
CA VAL A 209 21.36 -15.73 -0.14
C VAL A 209 20.34 -16.85 0.13
N PRO A 210 20.54 -18.07 -0.40
CA PRO A 210 19.71 -19.20 -0.02
C PRO A 210 19.83 -19.42 1.49
N PRO A 211 18.75 -19.81 2.19
CA PRO A 211 18.81 -20.06 3.62
C PRO A 211 19.91 -21.11 3.87
N LEU A 212 21.00 -20.71 4.55
CA LEU A 212 22.02 -21.65 4.94
C LEU A 212 21.36 -22.74 5.80
N PRO A 213 21.67 -24.02 5.59
CA PRO A 213 21.32 -25.05 6.55
C PRO A 213 22.03 -24.69 7.86
N LEU A 214 21.27 -24.16 8.82
CA LEU A 214 21.80 -23.89 10.15
C LEU A 214 22.32 -25.23 10.69
N PRO A 215 23.58 -25.30 11.17
CA PRO A 215 23.98 -26.42 12.00
C PRO A 215 22.99 -26.49 13.16
N GLN A 216 22.57 -27.71 13.52
CA GLN A 216 21.70 -28.01 14.65
C GLN A 216 22.41 -27.57 15.95
N ILE A 217 22.45 -26.27 16.22
CA ILE A 217 23.00 -25.72 17.46
C ILE A 217 21.96 -26.05 18.53
N PRO A 218 22.31 -26.78 19.60
CA PRO A 218 21.37 -27.11 20.65
C PRO A 218 20.70 -25.84 21.19
N CYS A 219 19.36 -25.81 21.18
CA CYS A 219 18.50 -24.67 21.53
C CYS A 219 18.73 -24.05 22.92
N ARG A 220 19.65 -24.60 23.73
CA ARG A 220 19.93 -24.14 25.10
C ARG A 220 20.76 -22.85 25.15
N VAL A 221 21.49 -22.48 24.09
CA VAL A 221 22.38 -21.28 24.09
C VAL A 221 21.77 -20.08 23.36
N LEU A 222 20.76 -20.30 22.49
CA LEU A 222 20.16 -19.23 21.68
C LEU A 222 19.03 -18.47 22.41
N ASN A 223 18.48 -19.02 23.49
CA ASN A 223 17.36 -18.41 24.22
C ASN A 223 17.78 -17.14 24.99
N SER A 224 19.05 -17.00 25.40
CA SER A 224 19.48 -15.84 26.20
C SER A 224 20.06 -14.67 25.40
N LYS A 225 20.60 -14.91 24.19
CA LYS A 225 21.25 -13.84 23.39
C LYS A 225 20.41 -13.33 22.22
N PHE A 226 19.47 -14.12 21.69
CA PHE A 226 18.72 -13.74 20.49
C PHE A 226 17.31 -13.20 20.79
N LEU A 227 16.68 -13.63 21.89
CA LEU A 227 15.39 -13.04 22.30
C LEU A 227 15.52 -11.60 22.81
N GLY A 228 16.68 -11.21 23.35
CA GLY A 228 16.90 -9.84 23.83
C GLY A 228 17.06 -8.80 22.72
N THR A 229 17.52 -9.20 21.54
CA THR A 229 17.71 -8.31 20.39
C THR A 229 16.60 -8.44 19.36
N ALA A 230 15.99 -9.61 19.14
CA ALA A 230 14.90 -9.72 18.16
C ALA A 230 13.60 -9.05 18.64
N SER A 231 13.34 -9.02 19.95
CA SER A 231 12.15 -8.36 20.51
C SER A 231 12.17 -6.83 20.35
N THR A 232 13.35 -6.20 20.32
CA THR A 232 13.45 -4.74 20.15
C THR A 232 13.29 -4.28 18.71
N TRP A 233 13.57 -5.13 17.72
CA TRP A 233 13.39 -4.78 16.31
C TRP A 233 11.98 -5.07 15.78
N PHE A 234 11.31 -6.11 16.28
CA PHE A 234 9.97 -6.47 15.80
C PHE A 234 8.83 -5.69 16.48
N ASP A 235 9.08 -5.12 17.67
CA ASP A 235 8.10 -4.28 18.38
C ASP A 235 8.06 -2.84 17.85
N GLN A 236 9.16 -2.36 17.24
CA GLN A 236 9.24 -1.03 16.64
C GLN A 236 8.42 -0.90 15.35
N ASP A 237 8.27 -1.98 14.57
CA ASP A 237 7.48 -1.98 13.32
C ASP A 237 5.97 -2.18 13.57
N ARG A 238 5.56 -2.73 14.71
CA ARG A 238 4.13 -2.91 15.04
C ARG A 238 3.48 -1.66 15.62
N LEU A 239 4.25 -0.75 16.20
CA LEU A 239 3.79 0.55 16.69
C LEU A 239 3.62 1.58 15.56
N PHE A 240 4.20 1.35 14.38
CA PHE A 240 4.10 2.27 13.23
C PHE A 240 2.93 1.97 12.26
N ILE A 241 2.27 0.81 12.41
CA ILE A 241 1.13 0.41 11.54
C ILE A 241 -0.24 0.68 12.23
N HIS A 242 -0.25 1.13 13.49
CA HIS A 242 -1.49 1.34 14.25
C HIS A 242 -1.52 2.63 15.07
N CYS A 243 -0.85 3.68 14.60
CA CYS A 243 -1.08 5.07 15.02
C CYS A 243 -1.28 5.96 13.80
#